data_AF-A0A4U5JCW0-F1
#
_entry.id   AF-A0A4U5JCW0-F1
#
_cell.length_a   1.000
_cell.length_b   1.000
_cell.length_c   1.000
_cell.angle_alpha   90.00
_cell.angle_beta   90.00
_cell.angle_gamma   90.00
#
_symmetry.space_group_name_H-M   'P 1'
#
loop_
_entity.id
_entity.type
_entity.pdbx_description
1 polymer ?
#
loop_
_entity_poly.entity_id
_entity_poly.type
_entity_poly.pdbx_seq_one_letter_code
_entity_poly.pdbx_strand_id
1 'polypeptide(L)'
;MPTPRVPGTDDDDVLELPCGETVRAVDIDMGLRELDCACGDRHAVVVDAHPVSRFVPESIVEVFAETIETADEFPEFGTPHVMGMVLEEFPEEVSIADVSDDGRVGYALVWVTEFASRRLHEIVVELLVELMEHAASHGDEATATEFERQMTEFDIGAFVDQYRREREFESEFDAPV
;
A
#
# COMPACT_ATOMS: atom_id res chain seq x y z
N MET A 1 40.97 4.16 -21.30
CA MET A 1 40.80 5.16 -20.23
C MET A 1 39.61 4.73 -19.40
N PRO A 2 39.71 4.64 -18.07
CA PRO A 2 38.54 4.37 -17.24
C PRO A 2 37.64 5.60 -17.26
N THR A 3 36.38 5.42 -17.64
CA THR A 3 35.34 6.46 -17.57
C THR A 3 35.19 6.90 -16.09
N PRO A 4 35.14 8.20 -15.78
CA PRO A 4 34.93 8.65 -14.40
C PRO A 4 33.57 8.15 -13.93
N ARG A 5 33.56 7.25 -12.94
CA ARG A 5 32.33 6.85 -12.26
C ARG A 5 32.02 7.87 -11.17
N VAL A 6 30.88 8.52 -11.29
CA VAL A 6 30.28 9.29 -10.21
C VAL A 6 29.67 8.27 -9.25
N PRO A 7 30.05 8.25 -7.95
CA PRO A 7 29.34 7.45 -6.97
C PRO A 7 27.85 7.86 -6.95
N GLY A 8 26.94 6.91 -7.20
CA GLY A 8 25.50 7.15 -7.31
C GLY A 8 24.93 7.19 -8.75
N THR A 9 25.59 6.52 -9.71
CA THR A 9 25.06 6.35 -11.09
C THR A 9 24.94 4.88 -11.46
N ASP A 10 24.68 4.04 -10.47
CA ASP A 10 24.39 2.64 -10.72
C ASP A 10 22.89 2.53 -11.04
N ASP A 11 22.53 1.55 -11.87
CA ASP A 11 21.16 1.16 -12.21
C ASP A 11 20.28 0.79 -10.98
N ASP A 12 20.76 1.03 -9.76
CA ASP A 12 20.14 0.71 -8.46
C ASP A 12 18.88 1.55 -8.17
N ASP A 13 18.67 2.68 -8.88
CA ASP A 13 17.46 3.51 -8.73
C ASP A 13 16.30 3.08 -9.66
N VAL A 14 16.51 2.08 -10.53
CA VAL A 14 15.57 1.64 -11.56
C VAL A 14 14.76 0.45 -11.06
N LEU A 15 13.45 0.63 -10.95
CA LEU A 15 12.49 -0.41 -10.61
C LEU A 15 11.90 -1.01 -11.89
N GLU A 16 12.08 -2.32 -12.08
CA GLU A 16 11.35 -3.10 -13.08
C GLU A 16 9.92 -3.35 -12.60
N LEU A 17 8.94 -2.97 -13.42
CA LEU A 17 7.51 -3.12 -13.13
C LEU A 17 7.00 -4.49 -13.59
N PRO A 18 5.90 -5.01 -13.01
CA PRO A 18 5.33 -6.30 -13.42
C PRO A 18 4.94 -6.36 -14.91
N CYS A 19 4.55 -5.21 -15.49
CA CYS A 19 4.22 -5.08 -16.90
C CYS A 19 5.46 -5.10 -17.85
N GLY A 20 6.67 -5.14 -17.29
CA GLY A 20 7.94 -5.15 -18.03
C GLY A 20 8.52 -3.76 -18.35
N GLU A 21 7.83 -2.68 -18.01
CA GLU A 21 8.36 -1.32 -18.09
C GLU A 21 9.27 -1.01 -16.89
N THR A 22 10.03 0.09 -16.97
CA THR A 22 10.90 0.53 -15.86
C THR A 22 10.59 1.96 -15.45
N VAL A 23 10.72 2.23 -14.15
CA VAL A 23 10.58 3.57 -13.57
C VAL A 23 11.74 3.83 -12.64
N ARG A 24 12.14 5.09 -12.49
CA ARG A 24 13.15 5.46 -11.48
C ARG A 24 12.46 5.90 -10.21
N ALA A 25 12.93 5.43 -9.05
CA ALA A 25 12.37 5.84 -7.76
C ALA A 25 12.41 7.37 -7.58
N VAL A 26 13.48 8.03 -8.02
CA VAL A 26 13.62 9.50 -7.97
C VAL A 26 12.57 10.26 -8.80
N ASP A 27 11.89 9.60 -9.75
CA ASP A 27 10.81 10.21 -10.54
C ASP A 27 9.43 10.00 -9.91
N ILE A 28 9.35 9.20 -8.84
CA ILE A 28 8.11 8.94 -8.10
C ILE A 28 7.99 9.97 -6.97
N ASP A 29 7.01 10.86 -7.10
CA ASP A 29 6.68 11.82 -6.05
C ASP A 29 5.94 11.12 -4.90
N MET A 30 6.18 11.56 -3.66
CA MET A 30 5.48 11.03 -2.47
C MET A 30 3.97 11.25 -2.51
N GLY A 31 3.46 12.25 -3.23
CA GLY A 31 2.04 12.48 -3.44
C GLY A 31 1.43 11.58 -4.52
N LEU A 32 2.25 10.90 -5.32
CA LEU A 32 1.78 10.11 -6.44
C LEU A 32 1.01 8.88 -5.97
N ARG A 33 -0.16 8.67 -6.56
CA ARG A 33 -1.06 7.55 -6.25
C ARG A 33 -1.10 6.50 -7.35
N GLU A 34 -0.89 6.93 -8.59
CA GLU A 34 -0.88 6.09 -9.79
C GLU A 34 0.18 6.60 -10.78
N LEU A 35 0.81 5.68 -11.51
CA LEU A 35 1.65 5.95 -12.66
C LEU A 35 0.84 5.71 -13.94
N ASP A 36 0.78 6.70 -14.82
CA ASP A 36 0.38 6.49 -16.22
C ASP A 36 1.54 5.81 -16.98
N CYS A 37 1.47 4.49 -17.11
CA CYS A 37 2.59 3.69 -17.59
C CYS A 37 2.68 3.65 -19.11
N ALA A 38 3.89 3.44 -19.64
CA ALA A 38 4.13 3.29 -21.07
C ALA A 38 3.46 2.04 -21.68
N CYS A 39 3.14 1.04 -20.86
CA CYS A 39 2.36 -0.13 -21.28
C CYS A 39 0.89 0.21 -21.64
N GLY A 40 0.40 1.38 -21.22
CA GLY A 40 -0.95 1.88 -21.49
C GLY A 40 -1.92 1.77 -20.30
N ASP A 41 -1.52 1.09 -19.23
CA ASP A 41 -2.31 0.93 -18.00
C ASP A 41 -1.84 1.90 -16.90
N ARG A 42 -2.61 1.93 -15.80
CA ARG A 42 -2.29 2.70 -14.59
C ARG A 42 -1.85 1.76 -13.47
N HIS A 43 -0.71 2.06 -12.86
CA HIS A 43 -0.13 1.26 -11.79
C HIS A 43 -0.21 2.02 -10.48
N ALA A 44 -0.78 1.42 -9.43
CA ALA A 44 -0.85 2.07 -8.14
C ALA A 44 0.56 2.24 -7.55
N VAL A 45 0.77 3.37 -6.88
CA VAL A 45 2.00 3.69 -6.17
C VAL A 45 1.68 3.87 -4.70
N VAL A 46 2.49 3.23 -3.85
CA VAL A 46 2.48 3.39 -2.39
C VAL A 46 3.92 3.60 -1.94
N VAL A 47 4.14 4.52 -1.01
CA VAL A 47 5.43 4.66 -0.32
C VAL A 47 5.22 4.51 1.19
N ASP A 48 6.27 4.16 1.94
CA ASP A 48 6.19 3.91 3.38
C ASP A 48 5.70 5.12 4.18
N ALA A 49 5.94 6.34 3.68
CA ALA A 49 5.45 7.58 4.29
C ALA A 49 3.92 7.78 4.16
N HIS A 50 3.21 7.00 3.34
CA HIS A 50 1.75 7.09 3.27
C HIS A 50 1.11 6.56 4.56
N PRO A 51 0.10 7.22 5.12
CA PRO A 51 -0.63 6.68 6.25
C PRO A 51 -1.54 5.52 5.80
N VAL A 52 -1.75 4.54 6.68
CA VAL A 52 -2.76 3.47 6.45
C VAL A 52 -4.16 4.07 6.26
N SER A 53 -4.40 5.28 6.80
CA SER A 53 -5.65 5.99 6.59
C SER A 53 -5.93 6.44 5.16
N ARG A 54 -4.97 6.20 4.25
CA ARG A 54 -5.22 6.18 2.80
C ARG A 54 -6.28 5.14 2.41
N PHE A 55 -6.38 4.02 3.12
CA PHE A 55 -7.23 2.88 2.73
C PHE A 55 -8.45 2.71 3.63
N VAL A 56 -8.33 3.03 4.93
CA VAL A 56 -9.40 2.82 5.92
C VAL A 56 -9.47 3.97 6.92
N PRO A 57 -10.61 4.26 7.56
CA PRO A 57 -10.71 5.34 8.55
C PRO A 57 -9.67 5.25 9.68
N GLU A 58 -9.24 6.38 10.25
CA GLU A 58 -8.28 6.42 11.36
C GLU A 58 -8.76 5.62 12.56
N SER A 59 -10.07 5.58 12.82
CA SER A 59 -10.61 4.76 13.91
C SER A 59 -10.31 3.27 13.74
N ILE A 60 -10.18 2.78 12.50
CA ILE A 60 -9.78 1.40 12.21
C ILE A 60 -8.27 1.25 12.31
N VAL A 61 -7.51 2.26 11.86
CA VAL A 61 -6.04 2.28 12.02
C VAL A 61 -5.65 2.23 13.49
N GLU A 62 -6.32 2.99 14.36
CA GLU A 62 -6.13 2.99 15.81
C GLU A 62 -6.37 1.59 16.40
N VAL A 63 -7.45 0.92 15.99
CA VAL A 63 -7.72 -0.47 16.41
C VAL A 63 -6.59 -1.39 15.98
N PHE A 64 -6.09 -1.31 14.75
CA PHE A 64 -4.98 -2.14 14.30
C PHE A 64 -3.68 -1.86 15.07
N ALA A 65 -3.35 -0.60 15.30
CA ALA A 65 -2.16 -0.22 16.06
C ALA A 65 -2.22 -0.69 17.53
N GLU A 66 -3.42 -0.72 18.13
CA GLU A 66 -3.60 -1.21 19.51
C GLU A 66 -3.63 -2.74 19.63
N THR A 67 -4.09 -3.44 18.59
CA THR A 67 -4.37 -4.88 18.65
C THR A 67 -3.31 -5.76 18.01
N ILE A 68 -2.55 -5.24 17.04
CA ILE A 68 -1.56 -6.02 16.29
C ILE A 68 -0.17 -5.76 16.87
N GLU A 69 0.43 -6.81 17.43
CA GLU A 69 1.84 -6.80 17.80
C GLU A 69 2.70 -7.07 16.56
N THR A 70 3.58 -6.14 16.22
CA THR A 70 4.55 -6.28 15.12
C THR A 70 5.81 -7.01 15.62
N ALA A 71 6.39 -7.86 14.78
CA ALA A 71 7.56 -8.67 15.12
C ALA A 71 8.84 -8.22 14.40
N ASP A 72 8.80 -7.05 13.77
CA ASP A 72 9.85 -6.47 12.95
C ASP A 72 10.39 -5.16 13.55
N GLU A 73 11.06 -4.35 12.74
CA GLU A 73 11.67 -3.09 13.17
C GLU A 73 10.69 -1.92 13.28
N PHE A 74 9.45 -2.09 12.78
CA PHE A 74 8.43 -1.06 12.87
C PHE A 74 7.69 -1.17 14.21
N PRO A 75 7.57 -0.06 14.96
CA PRO A 75 7.00 -0.10 16.31
C PRO A 75 5.49 -0.35 16.33
N GLU A 76 4.79 -0.08 15.23
CA GLU A 76 3.34 -0.14 15.13
C GLU A 76 2.92 -0.64 13.74
N PHE A 77 1.74 -1.24 13.65
CA PHE A 77 1.13 -1.63 12.38
C PHE A 77 1.00 -0.41 11.45
N GLY A 78 1.34 -0.60 10.17
CA GLY A 78 1.56 0.51 9.25
C GLY A 78 1.60 0.09 7.79
N THR A 79 1.83 1.04 6.90
CA THR A 79 1.86 0.81 5.44
C THR A 79 2.82 -0.29 4.98
N PRO A 80 4.04 -0.43 5.55
CA PRO A 80 4.90 -1.56 5.23
C PRO A 80 4.25 -2.93 5.48
N HIS A 81 3.48 -3.08 6.56
CA HIS A 81 2.74 -4.30 6.87
C HIS A 81 1.58 -4.53 5.91
N VAL A 82 0.83 -3.47 5.58
CA VAL A 82 -0.26 -3.52 4.60
C VAL A 82 0.25 -3.97 3.25
N MET A 83 1.31 -3.33 2.74
CA MET A 83 1.91 -3.71 1.47
C MET A 83 2.62 -5.06 1.53
N GLY A 84 3.10 -5.47 2.70
CA GLY A 84 3.57 -6.83 2.96
C GLY A 84 2.49 -7.87 2.68
N MET A 85 1.28 -7.69 3.22
CA MET A 85 0.14 -8.58 2.95
C MET A 85 -0.23 -8.60 1.46
N VAL A 86 -0.23 -7.44 0.79
CA VAL A 86 -0.49 -7.37 -0.67
C VAL A 86 0.59 -8.12 -1.46
N LEU A 87 1.86 -7.97 -1.09
CA LEU A 87 2.97 -8.65 -1.74
C LEU A 87 2.94 -10.17 -1.50
N GLU A 88 2.51 -10.60 -0.31
CA GLU A 88 2.32 -12.02 0.02
C GLU A 88 1.22 -12.67 -0.84
N GLU A 89 0.11 -11.97 -1.06
CA GLU A 89 -1.00 -12.47 -1.89
C GLU A 89 -0.71 -12.35 -3.39
N PHE A 90 -0.04 -11.27 -3.82
CA PHE A 90 0.20 -10.94 -5.23
C PHE A 90 1.71 -10.73 -5.54
N PRO A 91 2.57 -11.75 -5.36
CA PRO A 91 4.03 -11.59 -5.43
C PRO A 91 4.57 -11.26 -6.83
N GLU A 92 3.83 -11.61 -7.88
CA GLU A 92 4.21 -11.35 -9.27
C GLU A 92 3.66 -10.02 -9.81
N GLU A 93 2.71 -9.40 -9.10
CA GLU A 93 1.99 -8.19 -9.54
C GLU A 93 2.41 -6.95 -8.75
N VAL A 94 3.45 -7.06 -7.90
CA VAL A 94 3.97 -5.95 -7.09
C VAL A 94 5.49 -5.90 -7.17
N SER A 95 6.01 -4.77 -7.60
CA SER A 95 7.44 -4.45 -7.53
C SER A 95 7.73 -3.57 -6.32
N ILE A 96 8.81 -3.86 -5.60
CA ILE A 96 9.28 -3.11 -4.42
C ILE A 96 10.72 -2.62 -4.64
N ALA A 97 11.01 -1.40 -4.22
CA ALA A 97 12.37 -0.89 -4.10
C ALA A 97 12.65 -0.34 -2.69
N ASP A 98 13.83 -0.66 -2.17
CA ASP A 98 14.43 -0.01 -1.00
C ASP A 98 15.40 1.08 -1.48
N VAL A 99 15.07 2.31 -1.11
CA VAL A 99 15.80 3.53 -1.46
C VAL A 99 16.16 4.34 -0.21
N SER A 100 16.22 3.68 0.94
CA SER A 100 16.54 4.28 2.25
C SER A 100 17.90 4.99 2.28
N ASP A 101 18.86 4.54 1.47
CA ASP A 101 20.18 5.15 1.33
C ASP A 101 20.24 6.30 0.30
N ASP A 102 19.17 6.56 -0.46
CA ASP A 102 19.11 7.62 -1.46
C ASP A 102 18.52 8.92 -0.90
N GLY A 103 19.39 9.83 -0.48
CA GLY A 103 18.99 11.14 0.04
C GLY A 103 18.31 12.09 -0.96
N ARG A 104 18.05 11.67 -2.21
CA ARG A 104 17.24 12.44 -3.19
C ARG A 104 15.75 12.18 -3.05
N VAL A 105 15.34 11.04 -2.48
CA VAL A 105 13.93 10.69 -2.26
C VAL A 105 13.52 10.94 -0.81
N GLY A 106 12.22 11.18 -0.59
CA GLY A 106 11.66 11.49 0.73
C GLY A 106 11.08 10.28 1.48
N TYR A 107 11.28 9.07 0.95
CA TYR A 107 10.71 7.82 1.44
C TYR A 107 11.77 6.72 1.41
N ALA A 108 11.58 5.65 2.18
CA ALA A 108 12.52 4.53 2.24
C ALA A 108 12.09 3.36 1.35
N LEU A 109 10.78 3.09 1.25
CA LEU A 109 10.24 2.00 0.45
C LEU A 109 9.19 2.51 -0.52
N VAL A 110 9.19 1.97 -1.74
CA VAL A 110 8.14 2.19 -2.73
C VAL A 110 7.65 0.86 -3.29
N TRP A 111 6.34 0.76 -3.41
CA TRP A 111 5.63 -0.33 -4.08
C TRP A 111 4.91 0.20 -5.31
N VAL A 112 5.07 -0.50 -6.42
CA VAL A 112 4.33 -0.24 -7.66
C VAL A 112 3.63 -1.52 -8.08
N THR A 113 2.31 -1.44 -8.28
CA THR A 113 1.48 -2.62 -8.55
C THR A 113 1.01 -2.67 -9.99
N GLU A 114 0.76 -3.85 -10.55
CA GLU A 114 0.21 -3.99 -11.90
C GLU A 114 -1.20 -3.37 -12.02
N PHE A 115 -1.99 -3.45 -10.95
CA PHE A 115 -3.33 -2.89 -10.90
C PHE A 115 -3.36 -1.39 -10.55
N ALA A 116 -4.47 -0.72 -10.90
CA ALA A 116 -4.71 0.68 -10.59
C ALA A 116 -5.04 0.91 -9.10
N SER A 117 -4.92 2.15 -8.61
CA SER A 117 -5.08 2.51 -7.18
C SER A 117 -6.44 2.19 -6.60
N ARG A 118 -7.51 2.23 -7.41
CA ARG A 118 -8.84 1.79 -6.96
C ARG A 118 -8.83 0.31 -6.62
N ARG A 119 -8.27 -0.51 -7.51
CA ARG A 119 -8.23 -1.96 -7.32
C ARG A 119 -7.31 -2.33 -6.15
N LEU A 120 -6.16 -1.65 -6.01
CA LEU A 120 -5.31 -1.80 -4.82
C LEU A 120 -6.10 -1.52 -3.53
N HIS A 121 -6.91 -0.46 -3.54
CA HIS A 121 -7.69 -0.08 -2.36
C HIS A 121 -8.75 -1.14 -2.00
N GLU A 122 -9.45 -1.70 -2.98
CA GLU A 122 -10.34 -2.85 -2.76
C GLU A 122 -9.58 -4.04 -2.16
N ILE A 123 -8.43 -4.40 -2.73
CA ILE A 123 -7.58 -5.50 -2.23
C ILE A 123 -7.13 -5.25 -0.79
N VAL A 124 -6.65 -4.05 -0.47
CA VAL A 124 -6.21 -3.72 0.88
C VAL A 124 -7.35 -3.84 1.89
N VAL A 125 -8.54 -3.36 1.53
CA VAL A 125 -9.72 -3.47 2.41
C VAL A 125 -10.12 -4.93 2.61
N GLU A 126 -10.08 -5.74 1.55
CA GLU A 126 -10.32 -7.18 1.60
C GLU A 126 -9.35 -7.88 2.56
N LEU A 127 -8.04 -7.68 2.39
CA LEU A 127 -7.00 -8.29 3.23
C LEU A 127 -7.11 -7.85 4.70
N LEU A 128 -7.44 -6.58 4.95
CA LEU A 128 -7.65 -6.09 6.33
C LEU A 128 -8.89 -6.70 6.97
N VAL A 129 -9.96 -6.92 6.21
CA VAL A 129 -11.16 -7.61 6.67
C VAL A 129 -10.84 -9.08 6.98
N GLU A 130 -10.10 -9.77 6.11
CA GLU A 130 -9.67 -11.16 6.34
C GLU A 130 -8.78 -11.28 7.59
N LEU A 131 -7.89 -10.31 7.81
CA LEU A 131 -7.08 -10.24 9.03
C LEU A 131 -7.95 -10.14 10.28
N MET A 132 -8.96 -9.26 10.25
CA MET A 132 -9.93 -9.13 11.34
C MET A 132 -10.77 -10.39 11.54
N GLU A 133 -11.17 -11.07 10.45
CA GLU A 133 -11.90 -12.34 10.51
C GLU A 133 -11.06 -13.41 11.19
N HIS A 134 -9.79 -13.52 10.81
CA HIS A 134 -8.87 -14.46 11.42
C HIS A 134 -8.73 -14.19 12.93
N ALA A 135 -8.53 -12.93 13.32
CA ALA A 135 -8.46 -12.54 14.72
C ALA A 135 -9.77 -12.85 15.50
N ALA A 136 -10.93 -12.55 14.91
CA ALA A 136 -12.23 -12.84 15.50
C ALA A 136 -12.47 -14.35 15.68
N SER A 137 -11.99 -15.17 14.75
CA SER A 137 -12.12 -16.64 14.79
C SER A 137 -11.32 -17.28 15.95
N HIS A 138 -10.25 -16.63 16.42
CA HIS A 138 -9.49 -17.05 17.61
C HIS A 138 -10.13 -16.55 18.93
N GLY A 139 -11.16 -15.70 18.83
CA GLY A 139 -11.96 -15.23 19.96
C GLY A 139 -12.96 -16.29 20.46
N ASP A 140 -14.09 -15.83 21.00
CA ASP A 140 -15.20 -16.72 21.36
C ASP A 140 -16.17 -16.92 20.18
N GLU A 141 -16.98 -17.98 20.26
CA GLU A 141 -17.95 -18.36 19.22
C GLU A 141 -18.96 -17.24 18.92
N ALA A 142 -19.29 -16.42 19.93
CA ALA A 142 -20.21 -15.30 19.76
C ALA A 142 -19.58 -14.17 18.93
N THR A 143 -18.29 -13.89 19.15
CA THR A 143 -17.51 -12.89 18.41
C THR A 143 -17.35 -13.30 16.95
N ALA A 144 -16.97 -14.55 16.69
CA ALA A 144 -16.85 -15.07 15.33
C ALA A 144 -18.18 -14.97 14.56
N THR A 145 -19.28 -15.44 15.16
CA THR A 145 -20.61 -15.42 14.52
C THR A 145 -21.09 -14.01 14.22
N GLU A 146 -20.85 -13.06 15.12
CA GLU A 146 -21.24 -11.66 14.92
C GLU A 146 -20.42 -11.00 13.81
N PHE A 147 -19.12 -11.30 13.73
CA PHE A 147 -18.27 -10.78 12.66
C PHE A 147 -18.69 -11.32 11.28
N GLU A 148 -18.89 -12.64 11.15
CA GLU A 148 -19.37 -13.27 9.92
C GLU A 148 -20.69 -12.66 9.42
N ARG A 149 -21.61 -12.35 10.35
CA ARG A 149 -22.87 -11.69 10.03
C ARG A 149 -22.66 -10.29 9.47
N GLN A 150 -21.77 -9.50 10.05
CA GLN A 150 -21.43 -8.16 9.58
C GLN A 150 -20.75 -8.20 8.21
N MET A 151 -19.87 -9.19 7.97
CA MET A 151 -19.15 -9.33 6.70
C MET A 151 -20.05 -9.78 5.55
N THR A 152 -21.09 -10.58 5.82
CA THR A 152 -22.06 -10.99 4.80
C THR A 152 -22.74 -9.79 4.12
N GLU A 153 -22.89 -8.68 4.83
CA GLU A 153 -23.53 -7.46 4.35
C GLU A 153 -22.53 -6.40 3.86
N PHE A 154 -21.22 -6.62 4.05
CA PHE A 154 -20.19 -5.63 3.74
C PHE A 154 -19.84 -5.64 2.24
N ASP A 155 -20.10 -4.52 1.57
CA ASP A 155 -19.74 -4.29 0.17
C ASP A 155 -18.46 -3.47 0.10
N ILE A 156 -17.35 -4.13 -0.21
CA ILE A 156 -16.02 -3.52 -0.33
C ILE A 156 -16.00 -2.43 -1.40
N GLY A 157 -16.65 -2.67 -2.55
CA GLY A 157 -16.68 -1.72 -3.65
C GLY A 157 -17.44 -0.44 -3.27
N ALA A 158 -18.59 -0.60 -2.61
CA ALA A 158 -19.38 0.52 -2.10
C ALA A 158 -18.64 1.31 -1.01
N PHE A 159 -17.93 0.61 -0.12
CA PHE A 159 -17.07 1.22 0.89
C PHE A 159 -15.96 2.05 0.24
N VAL A 160 -15.21 1.47 -0.71
CA VAL A 160 -14.12 2.15 -1.42
C VAL A 160 -14.64 3.38 -2.18
N ASP A 161 -15.78 3.25 -2.87
CA ASP A 161 -16.40 4.37 -3.59
C ASP A 161 -16.81 5.51 -2.66
N GLN A 162 -17.37 5.19 -1.49
CA GLN A 162 -17.69 6.19 -0.48
C GLN A 162 -16.43 6.83 0.08
N TYR A 163 -15.47 6.02 0.51
CA TYR A 163 -14.25 6.49 1.18
C TYR A 163 -13.43 7.40 0.27
N ARG A 164 -13.26 7.02 -1.00
CA ARG A 164 -12.53 7.84 -1.99
C ARG A 164 -13.22 9.14 -2.33
N ARG A 165 -14.55 9.14 -2.38
CA ARG A 165 -15.33 10.37 -2.61
C ARG A 165 -15.24 11.33 -1.43
N GLU A 166 -15.30 10.82 -0.20
CA GLU A 166 -15.28 11.66 1.01
C GLU A 166 -13.90 12.27 1.29
N ARG A 167 -12.84 11.59 0.88
CA ARG A 167 -11.44 12.03 1.07
C ARG A 167 -10.82 12.74 -0.12
N GLU A 168 -11.58 12.93 -1.19
CA GLU A 168 -11.10 13.49 -2.46
C GLU A 168 -9.81 12.79 -2.98
N PHE A 169 -9.66 11.45 -2.85
CA PHE A 169 -8.43 10.67 -3.17
C PHE A 169 -7.95 10.71 -4.64
N GLU A 170 -8.31 11.73 -5.40
CA GLU A 170 -8.06 11.90 -6.82
C GLU A 170 -6.80 12.73 -7.10
N SER A 171 -6.10 13.30 -6.09
CA SER A 171 -4.93 14.15 -6.35
C SER A 171 -3.79 14.08 -5.31
N GLU A 172 -2.65 14.67 -5.63
CA GLU A 172 -1.52 14.82 -4.69
C GLU A 172 -1.78 15.89 -3.59
N PHE A 173 -2.88 16.65 -3.69
CA PHE A 173 -3.21 17.77 -2.79
C PHE A 173 -4.27 17.42 -1.73
N ASP A 174 -4.61 16.14 -1.60
CA ASP A 174 -5.69 15.70 -0.74
C ASP A 174 -5.33 15.92 0.74
N ALA A 175 -6.21 16.61 1.47
CA ALA A 175 -5.98 16.94 2.87
C ALA A 175 -6.60 15.86 3.80
N PRO A 176 -5.96 15.54 4.94
CA PRO A 176 -6.61 14.74 5.96
C PRO A 176 -7.81 15.51 6.54
N VAL A 177 -8.93 14.79 6.78
CA VAL A 177 -10.10 15.30 7.53
C VAL A 177 -10.15 14.70 8.92
#